data_AF-A0A5B1CII7-F1
#
_entry.id   AF-A0A5B1CII7-F1
#
_cell.length_a   1.000
_cell.length_b   1.000
_cell.length_c   1.000
_cell.angle_alpha   90.00
_cell.angle_beta   90.00
_cell.angle_gamma   90.00
#
_symmetry.space_group_name_H-M   'P 1'
#
loop_
_entity.id
_entity.type
_entity.pdbx_description
1 polymer ?
#
loop_
_entity_poly.entity_id
_entity_poly.type
_entity_poly.pdbx_seq_one_letter_code
_entity_poly.pdbx_strand_id
1 'polypeptide(L)'
;MTSMYNVLEKLRTGETLTAKEKTIHEQGIVSVLKQIHDCLDAAVVNTFGWPEDLDDEAILQRLVDLNHERAKEESRSVVRWLRPNFQNPDGAIQTAFAGDDKTKRTKKATAWAAKSLALTRTLEVQVLFRPYRSTPTALNTIAQG
;
A
#
# COMPACT_ATOMS: atom_id res chain seq x y z
N MET A 1 19.46 7.69 5.77
CA MET A 1 18.17 7.53 5.07
C MET A 1 17.27 8.76 5.21
N THR A 2 17.17 9.43 6.36
CA THR A 2 16.31 10.63 6.50
C THR A 2 16.84 11.89 5.79
N SER A 3 18.16 12.04 5.68
CA SER A 3 18.78 13.21 5.05
C SER A 3 18.33 13.49 3.61
N MET A 4 17.98 12.45 2.84
CA MET A 4 17.53 12.59 1.45
C MET A 4 16.08 13.07 1.38
N TYR A 5 15.21 12.54 2.25
CA TYR A 5 13.82 12.97 2.36
C TYR A 5 13.71 14.43 2.84
N ASN A 6 14.58 14.88 3.74
CA ASN A 6 14.60 16.29 4.13
C ASN A 6 14.93 17.22 2.94
N VAL A 7 15.83 16.81 2.05
CA VAL A 7 16.14 17.56 0.82
C VAL A 7 14.99 17.50 -0.18
N LEU A 8 14.31 16.35 -0.28
CA LEU A 8 13.12 16.19 -1.12
C LEU A 8 11.98 17.12 -0.68
N GLU A 9 11.70 17.21 0.62
CA GLU A 9 10.68 18.11 1.16
C GLU A 9 10.99 19.57 0.84
N LYS A 10 12.25 19.99 1.01
CA LYS A 10 12.69 21.34 0.63
C LYS A 10 12.49 21.62 -0.87
N LEU A 11 12.70 20.62 -1.73
CA LEU A 11 12.43 20.76 -3.15
C LEU A 11 10.93 20.86 -3.45
N ARG A 12 10.07 20.18 -2.67
CA ARG A 12 8.61 20.30 -2.79
C ARG A 12 8.11 21.68 -2.35
N THR A 13 8.67 22.22 -1.27
CA THR A 13 8.29 23.54 -0.74
C THR A 13 8.97 24.71 -1.46
N GLY A 14 9.97 24.44 -2.31
CA GLY A 14 10.71 25.47 -3.05
C GLY A 14 11.78 26.18 -2.22
N GLU A 15 12.19 25.61 -1.10
CA GLU A 15 13.23 26.15 -0.23
C GLU A 15 14.63 26.09 -0.87
N THR A 16 15.48 27.06 -0.57
CA THR A 16 16.86 27.09 -1.05
C THR A 16 17.70 26.02 -0.35
N LEU A 17 18.38 25.17 -1.14
CA LEU A 17 19.29 24.16 -0.61
C LEU A 17 20.64 24.75 -0.20
N THR A 18 21.12 24.36 0.98
CA THR A 18 22.49 24.62 1.46
C THR A 18 23.54 23.82 0.66
N ALA A 19 24.83 24.16 0.81
CA ALA A 19 25.91 23.45 0.10
C ALA A 19 25.92 21.94 0.38
N LYS A 20 25.70 21.54 1.63
CA LYS A 20 25.62 20.12 2.02
C LYS A 20 24.40 19.43 1.41
N GLU A 21 23.26 20.11 1.36
CA GLU A 21 22.01 19.59 0.78
C GLU A 21 22.11 19.47 -0.74
N LYS A 22 22.83 20.36 -1.41
CA LYS A 22 23.14 20.23 -2.85
C LYS A 22 23.97 18.98 -3.14
N THR A 23 24.98 18.68 -2.33
CA THR A 23 25.74 17.44 -2.46
C THR A 23 24.84 16.20 -2.31
N ILE A 24 23.92 16.22 -1.34
CA ILE A 24 22.94 15.14 -1.15
C ILE A 24 21.97 15.05 -2.34
N HIS A 25 21.52 16.19 -2.87
CA HIS A 25 20.65 16.26 -4.04
C HIS A 25 21.28 15.57 -5.26
N GLU A 26 22.56 15.88 -5.53
CA GLU A 26 23.32 15.32 -6.65
C GLU A 26 23.65 13.84 -6.45
N GLN A 27 24.26 13.48 -5.32
CA GLN A 27 24.65 12.09 -5.03
C GLN A 27 23.44 11.17 -4.88
N GLY A 28 22.35 11.72 -4.35
CA GLY A 28 21.11 11.02 -4.13
C GLY A 28 20.19 10.97 -5.35
N ILE A 29 20.46 11.74 -6.41
CA ILE A 29 19.60 11.88 -7.58
C ILE A 29 18.15 12.20 -7.15
N VAL A 30 18.01 13.17 -6.24
CA VAL A 30 16.74 13.45 -5.55
C VAL A 30 15.66 13.97 -6.52
N SER A 31 16.05 14.56 -7.65
CA SER A 31 15.13 14.96 -8.72
C SER A 31 14.41 13.77 -9.37
N VAL A 32 15.12 12.67 -9.65
CA VAL A 32 14.54 11.44 -10.20
C VAL A 32 13.68 10.75 -9.16
N LEU A 33 14.12 10.74 -7.89
CA LEU A 33 13.32 10.23 -6.78
C LEU A 33 11.98 10.97 -6.71
N LYS A 34 12.01 12.32 -6.75
CA LYS A 34 10.79 13.15 -6.77
C LYS A 34 9.87 12.76 -7.91
N GLN A 35 10.40 12.67 -9.13
CA GLN A 35 9.62 12.31 -10.32
C GLN A 35 8.94 10.94 -10.16
N ILE A 36 9.66 9.93 -9.67
CA ILE A 36 9.11 8.58 -9.48
C ILE A 36 8.00 8.60 -8.43
N HIS A 37 8.18 9.33 -7.33
CA HIS A 37 7.14 9.49 -6.31
C HIS A 37 5.90 10.19 -6.86
N ASP A 38 6.06 11.31 -7.56
CA ASP A 38 4.93 12.04 -8.15
C ASP A 38 4.17 11.16 -9.18
N CYS A 39 4.89 10.39 -10.00
CA CYS A 39 4.26 9.45 -10.92
C CYS A 39 3.53 8.30 -10.21
N LEU A 40 4.08 7.80 -9.10
CA LEU A 40 3.44 6.76 -8.30
C LEU A 40 2.18 7.30 -7.61
N ASP A 41 2.27 8.48 -7.00
CA ASP A 41 1.16 9.12 -6.30
C ASP A 41 -0.01 9.37 -7.26
N ALA A 42 0.27 9.91 -8.46
CA ALA A 42 -0.75 10.09 -9.50
C ALA A 42 -1.38 8.76 -9.96
N ALA A 43 -0.59 7.70 -10.14
CA ALA A 43 -1.09 6.39 -10.52
C ALA A 43 -1.98 5.76 -9.42
N VAL A 44 -1.61 5.96 -8.15
CA VAL A 44 -2.38 5.49 -6.99
C VAL A 44 -3.70 6.25 -6.90
N VAL A 45 -3.67 7.59 -6.97
CA VAL A 45 -4.86 8.44 -6.95
C VAL A 45 -5.84 8.06 -8.06
N ASN A 46 -5.33 7.88 -9.29
CA ASN A 46 -6.13 7.44 -10.43
C ASN A 46 -6.74 6.04 -10.20
N THR A 47 -6.02 5.11 -9.58
CA THR A 47 -6.52 3.75 -9.29
C THR A 47 -7.70 3.79 -8.30
N PHE A 48 -7.65 4.69 -7.32
CA PHE A 48 -8.76 4.91 -6.39
C PHE A 48 -9.86 5.82 -6.96
N GLY A 49 -9.66 6.42 -8.13
CA GLY A 49 -10.59 7.39 -8.73
C GLY A 49 -10.73 8.66 -7.91
N TRP A 50 -9.69 9.05 -7.18
CA TRP A 50 -9.68 10.23 -6.33
C TRP A 50 -9.23 11.48 -7.11
N PRO A 51 -9.65 12.70 -6.70
CA PRO A 51 -9.09 13.93 -7.27
C PRO A 51 -7.58 14.04 -7.03
N GLU A 52 -6.84 14.58 -8.00
CA GLU A 52 -5.38 14.76 -7.91
C GLU A 52 -4.96 15.91 -6.99
N ASP A 53 -5.89 16.80 -6.65
CA ASP A 53 -5.68 18.01 -5.83
C ASP A 53 -6.16 17.85 -4.37
N LEU A 54 -6.29 16.61 -3.88
CA LEU A 54 -6.61 16.36 -2.49
C LEU A 54 -5.47 16.78 -1.56
N ASP A 55 -5.83 17.45 -0.46
CA ASP A 55 -4.91 17.65 0.65
C ASP A 55 -4.76 16.38 1.51
N ASP A 56 -3.74 16.39 2.37
CA ASP A 56 -3.41 15.25 3.24
C ASP A 56 -4.57 14.87 4.17
N GLU A 57 -5.32 15.85 4.69
CA GLU A 57 -6.43 15.60 5.62
C GLU A 57 -7.60 14.89 4.90
N ALA A 58 -7.92 15.31 3.68
CA ALA A 58 -8.94 14.69 2.86
C ALA A 58 -8.53 13.26 2.44
N ILE A 59 -7.25 13.03 2.15
CA ILE A 59 -6.71 11.68 1.91
C ILE A 59 -6.89 10.80 3.15
N LEU A 60 -6.49 11.32 4.32
CA LEU A 60 -6.61 10.59 5.59
C LEU A 60 -8.06 10.24 5.91
N GLN A 61 -8.98 11.18 5.75
CA GLN A 61 -10.40 10.94 5.99
C GLN A 61 -10.95 9.83 5.08
N ARG A 62 -10.64 9.86 3.78
CA ARG A 62 -11.07 8.83 2.83
C ARG A 62 -10.51 7.44 3.19
N LEU A 63 -9.24 7.38 3.63
CA LEU A 63 -8.63 6.12 4.09
C LEU A 63 -9.30 5.58 5.35
N VAL A 64 -9.65 6.45 6.30
CA VAL A 64 -10.37 6.08 7.52
C VAL A 64 -11.75 5.52 7.18
N ASP A 65 -12.47 6.15 6.26
CA ASP A 65 -13.78 5.67 5.80
C ASP A 65 -13.69 4.28 5.16
N LEU A 66 -12.71 4.06 4.26
CA LEU A 66 -12.44 2.74 3.67
C LEU A 66 -12.06 1.69 4.72
N ASN A 67 -11.35 2.09 5.77
CA ASN A 67 -10.99 1.19 6.85
C ASN A 67 -12.22 0.80 7.69
N HIS A 68 -13.15 1.73 7.95
CA HIS A 68 -14.42 1.41 8.61
C HIS A 68 -15.27 0.44 7.79
N GLU A 69 -15.30 0.59 6.47
CA GLU A 69 -15.97 -0.38 5.58
C GLU A 69 -15.32 -1.76 5.68
N ARG A 70 -13.99 -1.84 5.58
CA ARG A 70 -13.24 -3.09 5.72
C ARG A 70 -13.50 -3.75 7.08
N ALA A 71 -13.48 -2.99 8.18
CA ALA A 71 -13.76 -3.52 9.51
C ALA A 71 -15.17 -4.11 9.64
N LYS A 72 -16.17 -3.49 8.99
CA LYS A 72 -17.53 -4.05 8.92
C LYS A 72 -17.56 -5.38 8.16
N GLU A 73 -16.83 -5.49 7.04
CA GLU A 73 -16.72 -6.75 6.29
C GLU A 73 -16.04 -7.85 7.12
N GLU A 74 -14.94 -7.52 7.77
CA GLU A 74 -14.16 -8.46 8.59
C GLU A 74 -14.94 -8.94 9.82
N SER A 75 -15.75 -8.08 10.44
CA SER A 75 -16.65 -8.48 11.54
C SER A 75 -17.68 -9.54 11.12
N ARG A 76 -17.98 -9.60 9.82
CA ARG A 76 -18.84 -10.61 9.19
C ARG A 76 -18.04 -11.79 8.64
N SER A 77 -16.76 -11.89 9.00
CA SER A 77 -15.79 -12.87 8.51
C SER A 77 -15.59 -12.83 6.98
N VAL A 78 -15.80 -11.67 6.36
CA VAL A 78 -15.57 -11.44 4.92
C VAL A 78 -14.26 -10.68 4.74
N VAL A 79 -13.28 -11.30 4.08
CA VAL A 79 -12.02 -10.65 3.69
C VAL A 79 -11.88 -10.70 2.17
N ARG A 80 -11.71 -9.53 1.54
CA ARG A 80 -11.53 -9.40 0.08
C ARG A 80 -10.06 -9.41 -0.30
N TRP A 81 -9.54 -10.59 -0.65
CA TRP A 81 -8.16 -10.74 -1.11
C TRP A 81 -7.98 -10.27 -2.56
N LEU A 82 -7.04 -9.36 -2.80
CA LEU A 82 -6.67 -8.87 -4.15
C LEU A 82 -5.93 -9.95 -4.97
N ARG A 83 -5.20 -10.82 -4.27
CA ARG A 83 -4.45 -11.95 -4.81
C ARG A 83 -4.61 -13.16 -3.89
N PRO A 84 -5.78 -13.84 -3.89
CA PRO A 84 -6.06 -14.93 -2.96
C PRO A 84 -4.95 -15.99 -2.93
N ASN A 85 -4.45 -16.41 -4.09
CA ASN A 85 -3.40 -17.44 -4.20
C ASN A 85 -2.05 -17.04 -3.58
N PHE A 86 -1.81 -15.75 -3.33
CA PHE A 86 -0.59 -15.26 -2.68
C PHE A 86 -0.84 -14.82 -1.24
N GLN A 87 -1.99 -14.19 -0.98
CA GLN A 87 -2.32 -13.58 0.30
C GLN A 87 -2.98 -14.57 1.27
N ASN A 88 -3.77 -15.51 0.74
CA ASN A 88 -4.42 -16.56 1.50
C ASN A 88 -4.47 -17.87 0.70
N PRO A 89 -3.30 -18.47 0.40
CA PRO A 89 -3.22 -19.67 -0.44
C PRO A 89 -4.01 -20.85 0.13
N ASP A 90 -4.09 -20.94 1.45
CA ASP A 90 -4.76 -22.04 2.16
C ASP A 90 -6.24 -21.75 2.46
N GLY A 91 -6.76 -20.58 2.05
CA GLY A 91 -8.15 -20.20 2.27
C GLY A 91 -8.53 -20.05 3.76
N ALA A 92 -7.55 -19.93 4.65
CA ALA A 92 -7.77 -19.81 6.09
C ALA A 92 -8.59 -18.54 6.37
N ILE A 93 -9.67 -18.69 7.12
CA ILE A 93 -10.48 -17.57 7.59
C ILE A 93 -9.77 -16.99 8.81
N GLN A 94 -9.37 -15.72 8.75
CA GLN A 94 -8.78 -15.03 9.89
C GLN A 94 -9.88 -14.84 10.95
N THR A 95 -9.85 -15.67 11.99
CA THR A 95 -10.62 -15.43 13.20
C THR A 95 -10.04 -14.20 13.90
N ALA A 96 -10.93 -13.37 14.49
CA ALA A 96 -10.59 -12.07 15.03
C ALA A 96 -9.28 -12.08 15.85
N PHE A 97 -8.46 -11.04 15.67
CA PHE A 97 -7.32 -10.78 16.55
C PHE A 97 -7.86 -10.59 17.97
N ALA A 98 -7.81 -11.65 18.78
CA ALA A 98 -7.91 -11.49 20.23
C ALA A 98 -6.70 -10.65 20.61
N GLY A 99 -6.91 -9.41 21.03
CA GLY A 99 -5.83 -8.58 21.55
C GLY A 99 -5.22 -9.31 22.73
N ASP A 100 -4.04 -9.90 22.52
CA ASP A 100 -3.34 -10.63 23.57
C ASP A 100 -2.98 -9.65 24.68
N ASP A 101 -3.76 -9.69 25.76
CA ASP A 101 -3.29 -9.28 27.07
C ASP A 101 -2.03 -10.10 27.38
N LYS A 102 -0.89 -9.41 27.30
CA LYS A 102 0.47 -9.81 27.62
C LYS A 102 0.77 -11.32 27.65
N THR A 103 1.15 -11.90 26.51
CA THR A 103 1.88 -13.19 26.52
C THR A 103 3.23 -13.10 25.81
N LYS A 104 4.23 -13.69 26.48
CA LYS A 104 5.69 -13.55 26.33
C LYS A 104 6.22 -13.79 24.91
N ARG A 105 7.09 -12.89 24.42
CA ARG A 105 7.90 -13.06 23.19
C ARG A 105 8.84 -14.26 23.34
N THR A 106 8.61 -15.34 22.59
CA THR A 106 9.61 -16.41 22.38
C THR A 106 10.25 -16.25 21.00
N LYS A 107 11.59 -16.40 20.98
CA LYS A 107 12.48 -16.05 19.87
C LYS A 107 12.25 -16.98 18.66
N LYS A 108 11.76 -16.43 17.53
CA LYS A 108 11.70 -17.10 16.21
C LYS A 108 12.42 -16.30 15.11
N ALA A 109 13.54 -15.66 15.46
CA ALA A 109 14.29 -14.79 14.55
C ALA A 109 15.13 -15.54 13.49
N THR A 110 15.28 -16.86 13.57
CA THR A 110 16.21 -17.62 12.71
C THR A 110 15.61 -18.17 11.41
N ALA A 111 14.29 -18.06 11.17
CA ALA A 111 13.66 -18.62 9.96
C ALA A 111 13.50 -17.63 8.78
N TRP A 112 13.62 -16.32 9.03
CA TRP A 112 13.40 -15.27 8.01
C TRP A 112 14.54 -15.17 6.98
N ALA A 113 15.78 -15.52 7.38
CA ALA A 113 16.96 -15.35 6.54
C ALA A 113 16.97 -16.25 5.28
N ALA A 114 16.35 -17.43 5.33
CA ALA A 114 16.38 -18.37 4.21
C ALA A 114 15.42 -18.02 3.06
N LYS A 115 14.31 -17.29 3.32
CA LYS A 115 13.31 -16.96 2.29
C LYS A 115 13.64 -15.71 1.48
N SER A 116 14.54 -14.85 1.96
CA SER A 116 14.88 -13.60 1.26
C SER A 116 15.80 -13.81 0.05
N LEU A 117 16.58 -14.91 0.00
CA LEU A 117 17.53 -15.18 -1.07
C LEU A 117 16.89 -15.76 -2.35
N ALA A 118 15.62 -16.18 -2.29
CA ALA A 118 14.90 -16.75 -3.43
C ALA A 118 14.23 -15.68 -4.32
N LEU A 119 14.13 -14.42 -3.88
CA LEU A 119 13.39 -13.37 -4.58
C LEU A 119 14.19 -12.66 -5.69
N THR A 120 15.38 -13.13 -6.06
CA THR A 120 16.27 -12.38 -6.97
C THR A 120 16.49 -13.03 -8.34
N ARG A 121 15.77 -14.09 -8.73
CA ARG A 121 16.12 -14.81 -9.98
C ARG A 121 15.10 -14.89 -11.11
N THR A 122 13.83 -14.52 -10.95
CA THR A 122 12.90 -14.61 -12.09
C THR A 122 11.78 -13.58 -11.98
N LEU A 123 12.00 -12.41 -12.54
CA LEU A 123 10.93 -11.49 -12.94
C LEU A 123 11.14 -11.14 -14.41
N GLU A 124 10.66 -12.01 -15.31
CA GLU A 124 10.19 -11.51 -16.60
C GLU A 124 8.82 -10.87 -16.35
N VAL A 125 8.79 -9.55 -16.45
CA VAL A 125 7.59 -8.74 -16.27
C VAL A 125 6.80 -8.77 -17.58
N GLN A 126 5.87 -9.71 -17.72
CA GLN A 126 4.77 -9.58 -18.68
C GLN A 126 3.61 -8.83 -18.01
N VAL A 127 3.49 -7.55 -18.39
CA VAL A 127 2.40 -6.68 -17.97
C VAL A 127 1.11 -7.12 -18.67
N LEU A 128 0.33 -7.97 -18.02
CA LEU A 128 -1.09 -8.16 -18.35
C LEU A 128 -1.93 -7.58 -17.20
N PHE A 129 -2.01 -6.25 -17.14
CA PHE A 129 -2.83 -5.55 -16.16
C PHE A 129 -4.27 -5.44 -16.69
N ARG A 130 -5.11 -6.44 -16.38
CA ARG A 130 -6.55 -6.35 -16.63
C ARG A 130 -7.19 -5.54 -15.49
N PRO A 131 -7.93 -4.45 -15.78
CA PRO A 131 -8.57 -3.66 -14.74
C PRO A 131 -9.65 -4.50 -14.05
N TYR A 132 -9.62 -4.51 -12.71
CA TYR A 132 -10.70 -5.05 -11.88
C TYR A 132 -11.91 -4.11 -12.03
N ARG A 133 -12.73 -4.36 -13.04
CA ARG A 133 -14.02 -3.70 -13.22
C ARG A 133 -15.05 -4.50 -12.42
N SER A 134 -15.43 -4.00 -11.24
CA SER A 134 -16.64 -4.46 -10.56
C SER A 134 -17.83 -4.15 -11.46
N THR A 135 -18.41 -5.14 -12.15
CA THR A 135 -19.72 -4.97 -12.79
C THR A 135 -20.81 -5.04 -11.73
N PRO A 136 -21.71 -4.05 -11.63
CA PRO A 136 -22.86 -4.12 -10.75
C PRO A 136 -23.99 -4.88 -11.46
N THR A 137 -24.00 -6.21 -11.44
CA THR A 137 -25.13 -7.06 -11.89
C THR A 137 -24.88 -8.47 -11.31
N ALA A 138 -25.69 -9.11 -10.48
CA ALA A 138 -27.09 -8.93 -10.11
C ALA A 138 -27.28 -9.31 -8.63
N LEU A 139 -27.91 -8.44 -7.86
CA LEU A 139 -28.68 -8.82 -6.66
C LEU A 139 -30.11 -8.35 -6.89
N ASN A 140 -30.85 -9.07 -7.72
CA ASN A 140 -32.30 -9.06 -7.60
C ASN A 140 -32.88 -10.38 -8.13
N THR A 141 -33.92 -10.84 -7.43
CA THR A 141 -34.65 -12.11 -7.60
C THR A 141 -34.10 -13.29 -6.79
N ILE A 142 -34.49 -13.36 -5.50
CA ILE A 142 -35.21 -14.48 -4.86
C ILE A 142 -35.78 -13.90 -3.56
N ALA A 143 -37.02 -13.41 -3.64
CA ALA A 143 -37.92 -13.20 -2.50
C ALA A 143 -39.33 -12.88 -3.00
N GLN A 144 -39.90 -13.71 -3.88
CA GLN A 144 -41.35 -13.94 -3.96
C GLN A 144 -41.58 -15.36 -4.49
N GLY A 145 -42.24 -16.16 -3.65
CA GLY A 145 -42.53 -17.57 -3.80
C GLY A 145 -43.01 -18.07 -2.44
#